data_AF-A0A183HDY2-F1
#
_entry.id   AF-A0A183HDY2-F1
#
_cell.length_a   1.000
_cell.length_b   1.000
_cell.length_c   1.000
_cell.angle_alpha   90.00
_cell.angle_beta   90.00
_cell.angle_gamma   90.00
#
_symmetry.space_group_name_H-M   'P 1'
#
loop_
_entity.id
_entity.type
_entity.pdbx_description
1 polymer ?
#
loop_
_entity_poly.entity_id
_entity_poly.type
_entity_poly.pdbx_seq_one_letter_code
_entity_poly.pdbx_strand_id
1 'polypeptide(L)'
;VVCRELGFDNGNVYEWLTPRWNYNPKIIIRKSYVVPRQCTGIELKLEQCPIRMSNNLSMWQCIDNEHFNYIHCGEQTILNSDYIGNWGGITITHGSIDYEQSNTTTEQSVLRNVEIVGGGLAHNETIDVAAVLSIGRNPIFDHVNITNSSMHGLQILIPHRDIILNKLNVTQNRGYGISFWISNLQASSGNSVYYNVEMIFQPLYWE
;
A
#
# COMPACT_ATOMS: atom_id res chain seq x y z
N VAL A 1 1.40 12.15 -13.88
CA VAL A 1 0.84 12.85 -15.07
C VAL A 1 -0.63 12.53 -15.32
N VAL A 2 -1.03 11.26 -15.46
CA VAL A 2 -2.44 10.89 -15.75
C VAL A 2 -3.43 11.47 -14.72
N CYS A 3 -3.15 11.33 -13.42
CA CYS A 3 -4.02 11.89 -12.38
C CYS A 3 -4.02 13.42 -12.33
N ARG A 4 -2.85 14.03 -12.53
CA ARG A 4 -2.68 15.49 -12.61
C ARG A 4 -3.48 16.11 -13.76
N GLU A 5 -3.53 15.43 -14.91
CA GLU A 5 -4.34 15.87 -16.06
C GLU A 5 -5.83 15.92 -15.74
N LEU A 6 -6.30 15.03 -14.86
CA LEU A 6 -7.69 14.97 -14.38
C LEU A 6 -7.96 15.96 -13.23
N GLY A 7 -6.96 16.72 -12.78
CA GLY A 7 -7.06 17.65 -11.65
C GLY A 7 -6.81 17.02 -10.27
N PHE A 8 -6.44 15.74 -10.21
CA PHE A 8 -6.06 15.08 -8.96
C PHE A 8 -4.58 15.28 -8.65
N ASP A 9 -4.25 15.21 -7.37
CA ASP A 9 -2.86 15.24 -6.93
C ASP A 9 -2.16 13.89 -7.14
N ASN A 10 -0.83 13.86 -6.98
CA ASN A 10 -0.01 12.66 -7.16
C ASN A 10 -0.01 11.69 -5.96
N GLY A 11 -0.61 12.06 -4.82
CA GLY A 11 -0.51 11.28 -3.57
C GLY A 11 -1.53 10.15 -3.40
N ASN A 12 -2.66 10.16 -4.11
CA ASN A 12 -3.68 9.11 -4.03
C ASN A 12 -3.82 8.40 -5.38
N VAL A 13 -2.83 7.58 -5.70
CA VAL A 13 -2.69 6.91 -6.99
C VAL A 13 -2.43 5.42 -6.80
N TYR A 14 -3.24 4.58 -7.42
CA TYR A 14 -2.99 3.13 -7.49
C TYR A 14 -2.82 2.69 -8.92
N GLU A 15 -1.91 1.75 -9.11
CA GLU A 15 -1.69 1.04 -10.36
C GLU A 15 -2.06 -0.43 -10.14
N TRP A 16 -2.82 -1.01 -11.06
CA TRP A 16 -2.96 -2.46 -11.11
C TRP A 16 -3.03 -2.94 -12.56
N LEU A 17 -2.45 -4.12 -12.78
CA LEU A 17 -2.50 -4.83 -14.06
C LEU A 17 -3.53 -5.95 -13.95
N THR A 18 -4.63 -5.86 -14.70
CA THR A 18 -5.72 -6.86 -14.66
C THR A 18 -6.31 -7.06 -16.05
N PRO A 19 -6.92 -8.23 -16.36
CA PRO A 19 -7.65 -8.39 -17.62
C PRO A 19 -8.75 -7.35 -17.77
N ARG A 20 -9.11 -7.03 -19.02
CA ARG A 20 -10.17 -6.07 -19.30
C ARG A 20 -11.49 -6.54 -18.69
N TRP A 21 -12.02 -5.76 -17.76
CA TRP A 21 -13.38 -5.98 -17.28
C TRP A 21 -14.37 -5.49 -18.32
N ASN A 22 -15.12 -6.41 -18.93
CA ASN A 22 -16.10 -6.09 -19.97
C ASN A 22 -17.25 -5.22 -19.43
N TYR A 23 -17.57 -5.32 -18.14
CA TYR A 23 -18.47 -4.41 -17.42
C TYR A 23 -18.30 -4.59 -15.91
N ASN A 24 -17.86 -3.55 -15.19
CA ASN A 24 -17.94 -3.49 -13.73
C ASN A 24 -18.60 -2.16 -13.34
N PRO A 25 -19.83 -2.16 -12.77
CA PRO A 25 -20.54 -0.94 -12.44
C PRO A 25 -19.86 -0.11 -11.34
N LYS A 26 -18.91 -0.69 -10.59
CA LYS A 26 -18.12 0.02 -9.57
C LYS A 26 -16.92 0.78 -10.15
N ILE A 27 -16.58 0.57 -11.41
CA ILE A 27 -15.46 1.25 -12.08
C ILE A 27 -15.99 2.23 -13.12
N ILE A 28 -15.57 3.49 -13.00
CA ILE A 28 -15.83 4.50 -14.01
C ILE A 28 -14.53 4.80 -14.75
N ILE A 29 -14.44 4.34 -15.99
CA ILE A 29 -13.31 4.65 -16.86
C ILE A 29 -13.44 6.09 -17.33
N ARG A 30 -12.56 6.97 -16.86
CA ARG A 30 -12.57 8.40 -17.23
C ARG A 30 -11.88 8.65 -18.57
N LYS A 31 -10.71 8.06 -18.77
CA LYS A 31 -9.90 8.25 -19.98
C LYS A 31 -9.07 7.00 -20.25
N SER A 32 -8.90 6.65 -21.51
CA SER A 32 -8.07 5.54 -21.98
C SER A 32 -6.98 6.05 -22.89
N TYR A 33 -5.82 5.39 -22.85
CA TYR A 33 -4.65 5.74 -23.63
C TYR A 33 -4.13 4.50 -24.33
N VAL A 34 -3.71 4.65 -25.59
CA VAL A 34 -3.24 3.54 -26.43
C VAL A 34 -1.80 3.74 -26.92
N VAL A 35 -1.24 4.94 -26.74
CA VAL A 35 0.10 5.28 -27.23
C VAL A 35 1.11 5.16 -26.08
N PRO A 36 2.24 4.45 -26.27
CA PRO A 36 3.28 4.37 -25.25
C PRO A 36 3.99 5.73 -25.14
N ARG A 37 3.77 6.41 -24.02
CA ARG A 37 4.36 7.71 -23.70
C ARG A 37 5.39 7.54 -22.59
N GLN A 38 6.49 8.27 -22.68
CA GLN A 38 7.53 8.29 -21.65
C GLN A 38 7.51 9.64 -20.94
N CYS A 39 6.88 9.69 -19.77
CA CYS A 39 6.81 10.91 -18.97
C CYS A 39 7.96 10.98 -17.96
N THR A 40 8.38 12.20 -17.65
CA THR A 40 9.32 12.51 -16.57
C THR A 40 8.62 12.73 -15.23
N GLY A 41 7.31 13.01 -15.24
CA GLY A 41 6.46 13.19 -14.05
C GLY A 41 6.11 14.64 -13.74
N ILE A 42 6.76 15.60 -14.40
CA ILE A 42 6.50 17.05 -14.25
C ILE A 42 5.43 17.56 -15.22
N GLU A 43 5.10 16.80 -16.25
CA GLU A 43 4.14 17.19 -17.27
C GLU A 43 2.72 17.37 -16.70
N LEU A 44 1.97 18.33 -17.24
CA LEU A 44 0.60 18.62 -16.83
C LEU A 44 -0.40 17.68 -17.53
N LYS A 45 -0.09 17.25 -18.75
CA LYS A 45 -0.94 16.37 -19.57
C LYS A 45 -0.11 15.24 -20.16
N LEU A 46 -0.71 14.07 -20.35
CA LEU A 46 -0.02 12.91 -20.92
C LEU A 46 0.43 13.15 -22.37
N GLU A 47 -0.29 14.00 -23.10
CA GLU A 47 0.04 14.37 -24.48
C GLU A 47 1.36 15.12 -24.62
N GLN A 48 1.79 15.82 -23.55
CA GLN A 48 3.07 16.56 -23.51
C GLN A 48 4.27 15.63 -23.37
N CYS A 49 4.06 14.39 -22.92
CA CYS A 49 5.14 13.42 -22.79
C CYS A 49 5.60 12.96 -24.18
N PRO A 50 6.91 12.80 -24.41
CA PRO A 50 7.42 12.26 -25.66
C PRO A 50 6.86 10.85 -25.91
N ILE A 51 6.57 10.57 -27.18
CA ILE A 51 6.25 9.21 -27.62
C ILE A 51 7.51 8.37 -27.48
N ARG A 52 7.36 7.17 -26.93
CA ARG A 52 8.47 6.26 -26.79
C ARG A 52 8.82 5.67 -28.16
N MET A 53 9.71 6.35 -28.88
CA MET A 53 10.21 5.91 -30.18
C MET A 53 11.53 5.16 -29.96
N SER A 54 11.54 3.85 -30.24
CA SER A 54 12.76 3.06 -30.42
C SER A 54 12.68 2.38 -31.76
N ASN A 55 13.83 2.14 -32.37
CA ASN A 55 13.94 1.39 -33.62
C ASN A 55 13.55 -0.09 -33.46
N ASN A 56 13.31 -0.57 -32.24
CA ASN A 56 12.84 -1.93 -31.96
C ASN A 56 11.39 -1.91 -31.45
N LEU A 57 10.44 -2.27 -32.32
CA LEU A 57 9.00 -2.33 -31.97
C LEU A 57 8.72 -3.30 -30.82
N SER A 58 9.50 -4.37 -30.67
CA SER A 58 9.31 -5.38 -29.63
C SER A 58 9.53 -4.86 -28.20
N MET A 59 10.18 -3.70 -28.04
CA MET A 59 10.44 -3.12 -26.72
C MET A 59 9.23 -2.37 -26.14
N TRP A 60 8.30 -1.88 -26.97
CA TRP A 60 7.16 -1.04 -26.54
C TRP A 60 5.79 -1.65 -26.86
N GLN A 61 5.74 -2.77 -27.57
CA GLN A 61 4.50 -3.53 -27.67
C GLN A 61 4.11 -3.97 -26.26
N CYS A 62 2.83 -3.80 -25.92
CA CYS A 62 2.26 -4.48 -24.78
C CYS A 62 2.50 -5.99 -25.01
N ILE A 63 3.47 -6.54 -24.27
CA ILE A 63 3.80 -7.98 -24.30
C ILE A 63 2.55 -8.79 -23.90
N ASP A 64 1.71 -8.15 -23.10
CA ASP A 64 0.45 -8.64 -22.61
C ASP A 64 -0.72 -7.99 -23.36
N ASN A 65 -1.39 -8.77 -24.20
CA ASN A 65 -2.61 -8.34 -24.91
C ASN A 65 -3.89 -8.63 -24.11
N GLU A 66 -3.78 -9.32 -22.97
CA GLU A 66 -4.92 -9.74 -22.18
C GLU A 66 -5.17 -8.79 -21.00
N HIS A 67 -4.10 -8.20 -20.46
CA HIS A 67 -4.15 -7.31 -19.30
C HIS A 67 -3.99 -5.84 -19.66
N PHE A 68 -4.68 -5.01 -18.89
CA PHE A 68 -4.69 -3.55 -19.01
C PHE A 68 -4.13 -2.94 -17.73
N ASN A 69 -3.36 -1.87 -17.88
CA ASN A 69 -2.91 -1.06 -16.77
C ASN A 69 -4.00 -0.05 -16.40
N TYR A 70 -4.54 -0.21 -15.20
CA TYR A 70 -5.53 0.71 -14.64
C TYR A 70 -4.85 1.60 -13.61
N ILE A 71 -5.13 2.89 -13.74
CA ILE A 71 -4.65 3.92 -12.81
C ILE A 71 -5.87 4.50 -12.11
N HIS A 72 -5.92 4.37 -10.79
CA HIS A 72 -6.87 5.10 -9.95
C HIS A 72 -6.28 6.44 -9.57
N CYS A 73 -7.13 7.47 -9.62
CA CYS A 73 -6.80 8.82 -9.18
C CYS A 73 -7.88 9.27 -8.21
N GLY A 74 -7.52 9.46 -6.95
CA GLY A 74 -8.44 9.90 -5.90
C GLY A 74 -8.09 11.30 -5.39
N GLU A 75 -9.06 11.93 -4.72
CA GLU A 75 -8.78 13.16 -3.96
C GLU A 75 -7.90 12.86 -2.75
N GLN A 76 -7.10 13.84 -2.34
CA GLN A 76 -6.45 13.79 -1.04
C GLN A 76 -7.46 14.23 0.02
N THR A 77 -8.02 13.26 0.74
CA THR A 77 -8.89 13.56 1.88
C THR A 77 -8.03 13.96 3.07
N ILE A 78 -8.08 15.25 3.43
CA ILE A 78 -7.59 15.73 4.73
C ILE A 78 -8.75 15.48 5.70
N LEU A 79 -8.60 14.56 6.65
CA LEU A 79 -9.67 14.20 7.58
C LEU A 79 -10.20 15.38 8.41
N ASN A 80 -9.32 16.30 8.81
CA ASN A 80 -9.67 17.49 9.59
C ASN A 80 -8.52 18.52 9.53
N SER A 81 -8.82 19.81 9.69
CA SER A 81 -7.82 20.90 9.76
C SER A 81 -6.85 20.79 10.94
N ASP A 82 -7.22 19.99 11.95
CA ASP A 82 -6.39 19.76 13.14
C ASP A 82 -5.22 18.80 12.89
N TYR A 83 -5.26 18.03 11.80
CA TYR A 83 -4.18 17.11 11.43
C TYR A 83 -3.22 17.80 10.46
N ILE A 84 -1.95 17.96 10.88
CA ILE A 84 -0.89 18.63 10.11
C ILE A 84 -0.34 17.67 9.03
N GLY A 85 -1.22 17.21 8.14
CA GLY A 85 -0.87 16.26 7.10
C GLY A 85 -0.51 14.86 7.62
N ASN A 86 0.07 14.06 6.73
CA ASN A 86 0.49 12.71 7.07
C ASN A 86 1.91 12.69 7.65
N TRP A 87 2.19 11.71 8.50
CA TRP A 87 3.49 11.53 9.18
C TRP A 87 4.03 10.12 9.00
N GLY A 88 5.30 9.86 9.35
CA GLY A 88 6.02 8.63 9.01
C GLY A 88 5.46 7.31 9.54
N GLY A 89 4.49 7.33 10.46
CA GLY A 89 3.92 6.12 11.06
C GLY A 89 4.78 5.52 12.18
N ILE A 90 4.34 4.35 12.67
CA ILE A 90 4.94 3.63 13.79
C ILE A 90 5.62 2.36 13.27
N THR A 91 6.90 2.20 13.55
CA THR A 91 7.65 0.98 13.22
C THR A 91 8.00 0.22 14.51
N ILE A 92 7.51 -1.02 14.60
CA ILE A 92 7.79 -1.97 15.68
C ILE A 92 8.83 -2.97 15.17
N THR A 93 10.05 -2.90 15.71
CA THR A 93 11.14 -3.78 15.30
C THR A 93 12.14 -3.98 16.45
N HIS A 94 13.18 -4.76 16.20
CA HIS A 94 14.27 -4.98 17.15
C HIS A 94 15.14 -3.73 17.29
N GLY A 95 15.55 -3.41 18.52
CA GLY A 95 16.41 -2.26 18.79
C GLY A 95 17.89 -2.49 18.48
N SER A 96 18.32 -3.75 18.36
CA SER A 96 19.69 -4.16 17.99
C SER A 96 19.71 -4.84 16.63
N ILE A 97 20.79 -4.61 15.88
CA ILE A 97 21.06 -5.31 14.62
C ILE A 97 21.48 -6.76 14.85
N ASP A 98 22.10 -7.03 16.00
CA ASP A 98 22.44 -8.36 16.45
C ASP A 98 21.14 -9.06 16.88
N TYR A 99 20.61 -9.84 15.94
CA TYR A 99 19.45 -10.68 16.14
C TYR A 99 19.86 -11.88 16.98
N GLU A 100 20.05 -11.66 18.29
CA GLU A 100 19.95 -12.76 19.23
C GLU A 100 18.46 -13.09 19.34
N GLN A 101 18.09 -14.29 18.89
CA GLN A 101 16.76 -14.85 19.13
C GLN A 101 16.61 -15.06 20.64
N SER A 102 16.31 -13.97 21.34
CA SER A 102 16.13 -14.00 22.77
C SER A 102 14.91 -14.85 23.03
N ASN A 103 15.12 -15.95 23.75
CA ASN A 103 14.05 -16.79 24.29
C ASN A 103 13.24 -16.06 25.37
N THR A 104 13.18 -14.72 25.36
CA THR A 104 12.21 -13.96 26.14
C THR A 104 10.83 -14.32 25.63
N THR A 105 10.14 -15.15 26.40
CA THR A 105 8.75 -15.58 26.21
C THR A 105 7.73 -14.44 26.27
N THR A 106 8.18 -13.20 26.52
CA THR A 106 7.31 -12.03 26.68
C THR A 106 7.60 -11.02 25.57
N GLU A 107 6.78 -11.04 24.52
CA GLU A 107 6.68 -9.92 23.58
C GLU A 107 6.07 -8.73 24.32
N GLN A 108 6.79 -7.61 24.37
CA GLN A 108 6.38 -6.43 25.12
C GLN A 108 5.65 -5.39 24.27
N SER A 109 5.56 -5.60 22.94
CA SER A 109 4.96 -4.63 22.03
C SER A 109 3.43 -4.75 22.06
N VAL A 110 2.78 -3.87 22.83
CA VAL A 110 1.32 -3.82 22.98
C VAL A 110 0.80 -2.43 22.64
N LEU A 111 -0.12 -2.35 21.70
CA LEU A 111 -0.90 -1.16 21.39
C LEU A 111 -2.33 -1.40 21.84
N ARG A 112 -2.79 -0.62 22.84
CA ARG A 112 -4.12 -0.76 23.42
C ARG A 112 -4.82 0.59 23.58
N ASN A 113 -6.09 0.67 23.15
CA ASN A 113 -6.92 1.88 23.22
C ASN A 113 -6.27 3.10 22.54
N VAL A 114 -5.73 2.90 21.33
CA VAL A 114 -5.01 3.94 20.59
C VAL A 114 -5.73 4.26 19.29
N GLU A 115 -5.78 5.54 18.94
CA GLU A 115 -6.20 6.02 17.63
C GLU A 115 -4.99 6.55 16.87
N ILE A 116 -4.77 6.03 15.66
CA ILE A 116 -3.65 6.34 14.78
C ILE A 116 -4.25 6.95 13.52
N VAL A 117 -3.95 8.22 13.27
CA VAL A 117 -4.51 8.99 12.17
C VAL A 117 -3.40 9.55 11.31
N GLY A 118 -3.53 9.45 9.98
CA GLY A 118 -2.59 10.12 9.06
C GLY A 118 -1.19 9.51 9.00
N GLY A 119 -1.00 8.27 9.45
CA GLY A 119 0.32 7.62 9.39
C GLY A 119 0.69 7.16 7.98
N GLY A 120 1.97 6.98 7.72
CA GLY A 120 2.47 6.35 6.51
C GLY A 120 3.25 7.25 5.54
N LEU A 121 3.43 8.54 5.80
CA LEU A 121 4.17 9.43 4.90
C LEU A 121 5.56 9.70 5.47
N ALA A 122 6.56 8.99 4.96
CA ALA A 122 7.95 9.20 5.37
C ALA A 122 8.54 10.48 4.75
N HIS A 123 9.68 10.91 5.31
CA HIS A 123 10.35 12.18 5.06
C HIS A 123 10.35 12.62 3.58
N ASN A 124 10.01 13.89 3.34
CA ASN A 124 9.98 14.56 2.03
C ASN A 124 8.91 14.08 1.04
N GLU A 125 7.81 13.46 1.52
CA GLU A 125 6.61 13.10 0.74
C GLU A 125 6.88 12.14 -0.44
N THR A 126 8.05 11.49 -0.49
CA THR A 126 8.44 10.62 -1.60
C THR A 126 8.25 9.14 -1.31
N ILE A 127 8.13 8.75 -0.04
CA ILE A 127 8.03 7.35 0.36
C ILE A 127 6.79 7.17 1.22
N ASP A 128 5.84 6.45 0.64
CA ASP A 128 4.68 5.91 1.32
C ASP A 128 5.07 4.61 2.03
N VAL A 129 4.77 4.54 3.32
CA VAL A 129 4.98 3.42 4.24
C VAL A 129 3.67 3.10 4.96
N ALA A 130 3.59 1.94 5.62
CA ALA A 130 2.43 1.62 6.43
C ALA A 130 2.32 2.55 7.64
N ALA A 131 1.11 2.94 8.04
CA ALA A 131 0.92 3.72 9.27
C ALA A 131 1.40 2.96 10.52
N VAL A 132 1.24 1.65 10.52
CA VAL A 132 1.89 0.76 11.48
C VAL A 132 2.60 -0.36 10.75
N LEU A 133 3.90 -0.49 10.98
CA LEU A 133 4.76 -1.53 10.41
C LEU A 133 5.37 -2.37 11.53
N SER A 134 5.14 -3.68 11.53
CA SER A 134 5.79 -4.63 12.43
C SER A 134 6.74 -5.53 11.64
N ILE A 135 8.00 -5.63 12.05
CA ILE A 135 9.01 -6.45 11.37
C ILE A 135 9.64 -7.40 12.37
N GLY A 136 9.50 -8.72 12.15
CA GLY A 136 10.14 -9.73 12.99
C GLY A 136 9.67 -9.70 14.44
N ARG A 137 8.47 -9.16 14.69
CA ARG A 137 7.87 -9.00 16.02
C ARG A 137 6.42 -9.47 16.01
N ASN A 138 5.95 -9.83 17.20
CA ASN A 138 4.61 -10.37 17.42
C ASN A 138 3.78 -9.46 18.34
N PRO A 139 3.39 -8.27 17.84
CA PRO A 139 2.67 -7.29 18.64
C PRO A 139 1.23 -7.72 18.93
N ILE A 140 0.69 -7.15 20.01
CA ILE A 140 -0.72 -7.26 20.39
C ILE A 140 -1.41 -5.93 20.09
N PHE A 141 -2.46 -5.96 19.30
CA PHE A 141 -3.35 -4.82 19.03
C PHE A 141 -4.70 -5.07 19.68
N ASP A 142 -5.13 -4.16 20.57
CA ASP A 142 -6.36 -4.29 21.36
C ASP A 142 -7.12 -2.96 21.40
N HIS A 143 -8.29 -2.88 20.75
CA HIS A 143 -9.04 -1.61 20.60
C HIS A 143 -8.20 -0.51 19.95
N VAL A 144 -7.72 -0.77 18.73
CA VAL A 144 -6.90 0.18 17.97
C VAL A 144 -7.68 0.64 16.75
N ASN A 145 -7.71 1.94 16.51
CA ASN A 145 -8.28 2.53 15.30
C ASN A 145 -7.16 3.10 14.44
N ILE A 146 -7.11 2.72 13.17
CA ILE A 146 -6.16 3.26 12.18
C ILE A 146 -6.97 3.88 11.04
N THR A 147 -6.81 5.18 10.82
CA THR A 147 -7.60 5.94 9.83
C THR A 147 -6.73 6.85 8.98
N ASN A 148 -7.13 7.01 7.70
CA ASN A 148 -6.49 7.93 6.74
C ASN A 148 -4.98 7.76 6.61
N SER A 149 -4.51 6.52 6.54
CA SER A 149 -3.10 6.26 6.27
C SER A 149 -2.75 6.66 4.83
N SER A 150 -1.53 7.19 4.62
CA SER A 150 -1.07 7.56 3.27
C SER A 150 -0.78 6.34 2.39
N MET A 151 -0.62 5.15 3.00
CA MET A 151 -0.50 3.89 2.29
C MET A 151 -1.26 2.79 3.04
N HIS A 152 -0.58 1.73 3.48
CA HIS A 152 -1.21 0.65 4.22
C HIS A 152 -1.57 1.09 5.64
N GLY A 153 -2.68 0.59 6.18
CA GLY A 153 -3.04 0.83 7.57
C GLY A 153 -2.12 0.07 8.52
N LEU A 154 -2.14 -1.26 8.43
CA LEU A 154 -1.28 -2.15 9.21
C LEU A 154 -0.52 -3.10 8.28
N GLN A 155 0.79 -3.17 8.43
CA GLN A 155 1.65 -4.10 7.72
C GLN A 155 2.48 -4.91 8.70
N ILE A 156 2.43 -6.24 8.56
CA ILE A 156 3.21 -7.16 9.39
C ILE A 156 4.08 -8.02 8.50
N LEU A 157 5.39 -7.88 8.70
CA LEU A 157 6.43 -8.58 7.96
C LEU A 157 7.07 -9.63 8.86
N ILE A 158 7.06 -10.88 8.40
CA ILE A 158 7.81 -12.01 8.95
C ILE A 158 7.54 -12.18 10.45
N PRO A 159 6.28 -12.39 10.88
CA PRO A 159 6.00 -12.69 12.28
C PRO A 159 6.59 -14.06 12.66
N HIS A 160 7.13 -14.18 13.88
CA HIS A 160 7.72 -15.44 14.36
C HIS A 160 6.73 -16.33 15.13
N ARG A 161 5.74 -15.71 15.76
CA ARG A 161 4.67 -16.35 16.54
C ARG A 161 3.31 -15.77 16.18
N ASP A 162 2.32 -16.02 17.03
CA ASP A 162 0.97 -15.50 16.89
C ASP A 162 0.94 -13.97 16.96
N ILE A 163 0.05 -13.38 16.17
CA ILE A 163 -0.28 -11.96 16.22
C ILE A 163 -1.70 -11.87 16.76
N ILE A 164 -1.92 -11.05 17.78
CA ILE A 164 -3.24 -10.89 18.38
C ILE A 164 -3.84 -9.56 17.91
N LEU A 165 -4.92 -9.65 17.13
CA LEU A 165 -5.71 -8.51 16.68
C LEU A 165 -7.09 -8.57 17.32
N ASN A 166 -7.33 -7.76 18.35
CA ASN A 166 -8.62 -7.66 19.02
C ASN A 166 -9.21 -6.26 18.81
N LYS A 167 -10.44 -6.19 18.29
CA LYS A 167 -11.17 -4.93 18.03
C LYS A 167 -10.31 -3.88 17.30
N LEU A 168 -9.58 -4.32 16.28
CA LEU A 168 -8.81 -3.46 15.39
C LEU A 168 -9.74 -2.95 14.27
N ASN A 169 -9.82 -1.63 14.11
CA ASN A 169 -10.56 -1.00 13.02
C ASN A 169 -9.60 -0.23 12.11
N VAL A 170 -9.55 -0.59 10.84
CA VAL A 170 -8.62 -0.01 9.86
C VAL A 170 -9.42 0.48 8.66
N THR A 171 -9.59 1.79 8.54
CA THR A 171 -10.50 2.38 7.54
C THR A 171 -9.91 3.58 6.84
N GLN A 172 -10.45 3.91 5.66
CA GLN A 172 -10.10 5.14 4.92
C GLN A 172 -8.60 5.24 4.58
N ASN A 173 -7.92 4.12 4.43
CA ASN A 173 -6.51 4.10 4.05
C ASN A 173 -6.39 4.16 2.53
N ARG A 174 -5.31 4.78 2.08
CA ARG A 174 -4.94 4.85 0.68
C ARG A 174 -4.65 3.44 0.12
N GLY A 175 -3.69 2.73 0.68
CA GLY A 175 -3.37 1.35 0.32
C GLY A 175 -4.25 0.31 1.01
N TYR A 176 -3.74 -0.92 1.11
CA TYR A 176 -4.41 -2.00 1.84
C TYR A 176 -4.68 -1.66 3.31
N GLY A 177 -5.83 -2.10 3.82
CA GLY A 177 -6.15 -1.98 5.24
C GLY A 177 -5.13 -2.76 6.07
N ILE A 178 -5.06 -4.07 5.87
CA ILE A 178 -4.09 -4.94 6.55
C ILE A 178 -3.35 -5.81 5.54
N SER A 179 -2.03 -5.86 5.65
CA SER A 179 -1.17 -6.73 4.83
C SER A 179 -0.25 -7.59 5.69
N PHE A 180 -0.16 -8.87 5.35
CA PHE A 180 0.75 -9.82 5.99
C PHE A 180 1.72 -10.38 4.98
N TRP A 181 3.00 -10.37 5.34
CA TRP A 181 4.05 -11.03 4.60
C TRP A 181 4.63 -12.13 5.48
N ILE A 182 4.23 -13.36 5.21
CA ILE A 182 4.59 -14.50 6.05
C ILE A 182 5.68 -15.29 5.34
N SER A 183 6.76 -15.59 6.06
CA SER A 183 7.80 -16.52 5.60
C SER A 183 7.61 -17.87 6.28
N ASN A 184 7.43 -18.94 5.50
CA ASN A 184 7.56 -20.29 6.05
C ASN A 184 9.03 -20.71 6.03
N LEU A 185 9.66 -20.72 7.21
CA LEU A 185 10.98 -21.31 7.42
C LEU A 185 10.81 -22.79 7.76
N GLN A 186 10.30 -23.59 6.81
CA GLN A 186 10.44 -25.04 6.91
C GLN A 186 11.86 -25.41 6.46
N ALA A 187 12.77 -25.50 7.43
CA ALA A 187 14.11 -26.00 7.23
C ALA A 187 14.10 -27.53 7.03
N SER A 188 13.69 -27.98 5.85
CA SER A 188 14.19 -29.24 5.29
C SER A 188 14.15 -29.16 3.76
N SER A 189 15.29 -28.81 3.18
CA SER A 189 15.57 -28.85 1.73
C SER A 189 14.53 -28.21 0.80
N GLY A 190 14.73 -26.94 0.45
CA GLY A 190 14.14 -26.34 -0.74
C GLY A 190 13.21 -25.15 -0.46
N ASN A 191 13.66 -23.97 -0.91
CA ASN A 191 12.90 -22.73 -1.09
C ASN A 191 11.99 -22.27 0.06
N SER A 192 12.44 -21.24 0.79
CA SER A 192 11.55 -20.39 1.59
C SER A 192 10.49 -19.77 0.68
N VAL A 193 9.22 -20.11 0.92
CA VAL A 193 8.07 -19.56 0.19
C VAL A 193 7.50 -18.40 1.00
N TYR A 194 7.37 -17.25 0.35
CA TYR A 194 6.71 -16.07 0.90
C TYR A 194 5.27 -16.05 0.43
N TYR A 195 4.34 -15.97 1.39
CA TYR A 195 2.93 -15.74 1.09
C TYR A 195 2.60 -14.30 1.45
N ASN A 196 2.17 -13.53 0.45
CA ASN A 196 1.50 -12.26 0.67
C ASN A 196 0.01 -12.58 0.90
N VAL A 197 -0.51 -12.16 2.05
CA VAL A 197 -1.95 -12.19 2.34
C VAL A 197 -2.42 -10.75 2.49
N GLU A 198 -3.12 -10.28 1.46
CA GLU A 198 -3.77 -8.98 1.43
C GLU A 198 -5.22 -9.09 1.89
N MET A 199 -5.55 -8.42 3.00
CA MET A 199 -6.94 -8.27 3.42
C MET A 199 -7.44 -6.89 3.04
N ILE A 200 -8.17 -6.84 1.92
CA ILE A 200 -8.89 -5.65 1.47
C ILE A 200 -10.19 -5.56 2.27
N PHE A 201 -10.22 -4.69 3.26
CA PHE A 201 -11.48 -4.29 3.89
C PHE A 201 -12.23 -3.39 2.91
N GLN A 202 -13.11 -3.97 2.08
CA GLN A 202 -14.12 -3.17 1.42
C GLN A 202 -15.08 -2.67 2.50
N PRO A 203 -15.38 -1.36 2.58
CA PRO A 203 -16.44 -0.88 3.45
C PRO A 203 -17.73 -1.60 3.03
N LEU A 204 -18.26 -2.43 3.94
CA LEU A 204 -19.64 -2.88 3.88
C LEU A 204 -20.50 -1.63 4.11
N TYR A 205 -20.81 -0.92 3.03
CA TYR A 205 -21.97 -0.05 3.03
C TYR A 205 -23.19 -0.96 3.13
N TRP A 206 -23.73 -1.08 4.35
CA TRP A 206 -25.05 -1.64 4.58
C TRP A 206 -26.05 -0.64 3.99
N GLU A 207 -26.74 -1.04 2.91
CA GLU A 207 -28.10 -0.54 2.64
C GLU A 207 -29.09 -1.18 3.63
#